data_AF-A0A1S3RN11-F1
#
_entry.id   AF-A0A1S3RN11-F1
#
_cell.length_a   1.000
_cell.length_b   1.000
_cell.length_c   1.000
_cell.angle_alpha   90.00
_cell.angle_beta   90.00
_cell.angle_gamma   90.00
#
_symmetry.space_group_name_H-M   'P 1'
#
loop_
_entity.id
_entity.type
_entity.pdbx_description
1 polymer ?
#
loop_
_entity_poly.entity_id
_entity_poly.type
_entity_poly.pdbx_seq_one_letter_code
_entity_poly.pdbx_strand_id
1 'polypeptide(L)'
;MIGAEQQTDSMGEEGPPSLEYIQAKDLFPPKELVSEDDNLQVPFPALQGEGVEYLGRADDAVIAISNYRLHIKFKDSVINVPLMLIESVESRDMFQLHIICKDSKVVRCHFSTFKQCQEWLKRLNRAIAHPGRLEDLFALAYHAWCLGSNTDDEDQHLHLCRPGDHVRQRLQMEVKRMGFDMQNAWRVSDINLKYKLCSSYPQKLLVPVWITDKELESVGSFRSSNRIPVVVYRHQRNGAVIARCSQPEISWWGWRNTEDEYLVTSIAKACLMDPGARFTCGAPACSQPRGEGPDSSDSDFGKDVI
;
A
#
# COMPACT_ATOMS: atom_id res chain seq x y z
N MET A 1 57.92 23.65 47.45
CA MET A 1 57.64 22.82 46.26
C MET A 1 57.47 23.77 45.10
N ILE A 2 58.37 23.67 44.13
CA ILE A 2 58.58 24.60 43.02
C ILE A 2 58.05 23.93 41.74
N GLY A 3 57.40 24.69 40.86
CA GLY A 3 57.64 24.60 39.41
C GLY A 3 56.64 23.85 38.52
N ALA A 4 55.98 24.65 37.66
CA ALA A 4 55.95 24.58 36.18
C ALA A 4 55.28 23.39 35.44
N GLU A 5 54.22 23.77 34.70
CA GLU A 5 54.00 23.67 33.23
C GLU A 5 54.29 22.40 32.40
N GLN A 6 53.31 22.18 31.50
CA GLN A 6 53.37 21.74 30.10
C GLN A 6 53.32 20.23 29.73
N GLN A 7 52.12 19.87 29.23
CA GLN A 7 51.83 19.43 27.84
C GLN A 7 52.32 18.04 27.39
N THR A 8 51.34 17.23 26.95
CA THR A 8 51.34 16.13 25.95
C THR A 8 50.11 15.26 26.27
N ASP A 9 49.31 14.74 25.36
CA ASP A 9 49.17 14.87 23.91
C ASP A 9 47.78 14.27 23.57
N SER A 10 47.34 14.47 22.34
CA SER A 10 46.33 13.73 21.56
C SER A 10 45.60 12.55 22.25
N MET A 11 44.28 12.38 22.13
CA MET A 11 43.61 12.15 20.85
C MET A 11 42.13 12.52 20.97
N GLY A 12 41.66 13.37 20.05
CA GLY A 12 40.27 13.26 19.64
C GLY A 12 40.11 11.88 18.99
N GLU A 13 39.20 11.07 19.51
CA GLU A 13 38.67 9.99 18.69
C GLU A 13 37.82 10.63 17.60
N GLU A 14 38.48 11.01 16.50
CA GLU A 14 37.83 10.99 15.19
C GLU A 14 37.30 9.56 15.01
N GLY A 15 36.03 9.37 15.32
CA GLY A 15 35.29 8.21 14.83
C GLY A 15 35.53 8.10 13.32
N PRO A 16 35.63 6.88 12.78
CA PRO A 16 36.11 6.66 11.43
C PRO A 16 35.33 7.54 10.43
N PRO A 17 36.01 8.33 9.59
CA PRO A 17 35.33 9.11 8.56
C PRO A 17 34.95 8.15 7.45
N SER A 18 33.77 7.56 7.54
CA SER A 18 33.05 7.00 6.38
C SER A 18 31.69 6.46 6.83
N LEU A 19 30.75 7.38 7.05
CA LEU A 19 29.46 7.12 6.42
C LEU A 19 29.75 7.22 4.92
N GLU A 20 30.11 6.10 4.29
CA GLU A 20 29.96 5.99 2.84
C GLU A 20 28.51 6.36 2.57
N TYR A 21 28.30 7.55 2.01
CA TYR A 21 27.01 7.94 1.51
C TYR A 21 26.75 7.02 0.33
N ILE A 22 26.10 5.88 0.58
CA ILE A 22 25.72 4.94 -0.45
C ILE A 22 24.85 5.72 -1.43
N GLN A 23 25.36 5.94 -2.64
CA GLN A 23 24.63 6.71 -3.63
C GLN A 23 23.55 5.82 -4.26
N ALA A 24 22.48 6.43 -4.76
CA ALA A 24 21.40 5.69 -5.42
C ALA A 24 21.92 4.80 -6.57
N LYS A 25 22.95 5.28 -7.29
CA LYS A 25 23.63 4.53 -8.36
C LYS A 25 24.41 3.30 -7.87
N ASP A 26 24.81 3.28 -6.60
CA ASP A 26 25.56 2.15 -6.02
C ASP A 26 24.57 1.05 -5.60
N LEU A 27 23.37 1.42 -5.13
CA LEU A 27 22.28 0.50 -4.80
C LEU A 27 21.55 -0.02 -6.03
N PHE A 28 21.32 0.87 -7.00
CA PHE A 28 20.54 0.61 -8.20
C PHE A 28 21.32 1.11 -9.42
N PRO A 29 22.38 0.40 -9.82
CA PRO A 29 23.21 0.80 -10.95
C PRO A 29 22.39 0.80 -12.25
N PRO A 30 22.58 1.80 -13.12
CA PRO A 30 21.96 1.81 -14.42
C PRO A 30 22.44 0.59 -15.21
N LYS A 31 21.51 -0.07 -15.89
CA LYS A 31 21.85 -1.19 -16.77
C LYS A 31 22.54 -0.67 -18.03
N GLU A 32 23.48 -1.44 -18.54
CA GLU A 32 24.14 -1.15 -19.80
C GLU A 32 23.13 -1.22 -20.95
N LEU A 33 23.16 -0.21 -21.82
CA LEU A 33 22.30 -0.14 -22.99
C LEU A 33 22.84 -1.07 -24.08
N VAL A 34 22.04 -2.05 -24.47
CA VAL A 34 22.27 -2.86 -25.66
C VAL A 34 21.43 -2.29 -26.81
N SER A 35 22.08 -1.54 -27.71
CA SER A 35 21.46 -1.05 -28.93
C SER A 35 21.74 -1.98 -30.11
N GLU A 36 20.71 -2.25 -30.93
CA GLU A 36 20.85 -3.01 -32.18
C GLU A 36 21.40 -2.16 -33.35
N ASP A 37 21.39 -0.84 -33.20
CA ASP A 37 21.83 0.15 -34.21
C ASP A 37 22.41 1.37 -33.48
N ASP A 38 23.67 1.71 -33.77
CA ASP A 38 24.39 2.83 -33.14
C ASP A 38 23.76 4.20 -33.44
N ASN A 39 22.91 4.28 -34.47
CA ASN A 39 22.20 5.51 -34.84
C ASN A 39 20.88 5.70 -34.09
N LEU A 40 20.43 4.70 -33.33
CA LEU A 40 19.21 4.82 -32.55
C LEU A 40 19.43 5.67 -31.30
N GLN A 41 18.46 6.53 -31.02
CA GLN A 41 18.37 7.25 -29.76
C GLN A 41 17.15 6.79 -28.99
N VAL A 42 17.23 6.84 -27.66
CA VAL A 42 16.12 6.53 -26.78
C VAL A 42 14.98 7.53 -27.05
N PRO A 43 13.77 7.07 -27.45
CA PRO A 43 12.74 7.96 -27.96
C PRO A 43 11.84 8.57 -26.88
N PHE A 44 12.29 8.58 -25.61
CA PHE A 44 11.52 9.09 -24.47
C PHE A 44 12.45 9.56 -23.34
N PRO A 45 11.99 10.53 -22.52
CA PRO A 45 12.71 10.89 -21.31
C PRO A 45 12.58 9.77 -20.26
N ALA A 46 13.71 9.29 -19.77
CA ALA A 46 13.76 8.33 -18.67
C ALA A 46 13.37 8.98 -17.34
N LEU A 47 12.67 8.23 -16.49
CA LEU A 47 12.40 8.61 -15.10
C LEU A 47 13.65 8.51 -14.24
N GLN A 48 13.61 9.06 -13.02
CA GLN A 48 14.69 8.89 -12.05
C GLN A 48 14.91 7.40 -11.74
N GLY A 49 16.16 6.94 -11.87
CA GLY A 49 16.51 5.52 -11.74
C GLY A 49 16.05 4.62 -12.89
N GLU A 50 15.41 5.16 -13.94
CA GLU A 50 15.08 4.42 -15.15
C GLU A 50 16.29 4.39 -16.10
N GLY A 51 16.69 3.19 -16.48
CA GLY A 51 17.73 2.95 -17.48
C GLY A 51 17.19 2.07 -18.60
N VAL A 52 17.46 2.45 -19.85
CA VAL A 52 17.10 1.65 -21.03
C VAL A 52 18.13 0.52 -21.18
N GLU A 53 17.64 -0.73 -21.15
CA GLU A 53 18.49 -1.93 -21.25
C GLU A 53 18.60 -2.41 -22.69
N TYR A 54 17.50 -2.36 -23.46
CA TYR A 54 17.50 -2.79 -24.86
C TYR A 54 16.84 -1.74 -25.75
N LEU A 55 17.45 -1.47 -26.91
CA LEU A 55 16.95 -0.54 -27.92
C LEU A 55 17.13 -1.14 -29.33
N GLY A 56 16.09 -1.06 -30.15
CA GLY A 56 16.13 -1.61 -31.50
C GLY A 56 14.97 -1.15 -32.37
N ARG A 57 14.78 -1.86 -33.49
CA ARG A 57 13.73 -1.56 -34.48
C ARG A 57 12.73 -2.70 -34.57
N ALA A 58 11.46 -2.34 -34.52
CA ALA A 58 10.35 -3.09 -35.08
C ALA A 58 9.95 -2.41 -36.40
N ASP A 59 9.29 -3.11 -37.33
CA ASP A 59 9.13 -2.67 -38.75
C ASP A 59 9.05 -1.14 -38.95
N ASP A 60 7.99 -0.51 -38.43
CA ASP A 60 7.76 0.94 -38.53
C ASP A 60 7.94 1.68 -37.18
N ALA A 61 8.69 1.10 -36.24
CA ALA A 61 8.80 1.62 -34.89
C ALA A 61 10.18 1.44 -34.24
N VAL A 62 10.51 2.34 -33.32
CA VAL A 62 11.62 2.13 -32.38
C VAL A 62 11.05 1.45 -31.14
N ILE A 63 11.62 0.32 -30.76
CA ILE A 63 11.24 -0.45 -29.58
C ILE A 63 12.34 -0.42 -28.54
N ALA A 64 11.98 -0.22 -27.28
CA ALA A 64 12.90 -0.13 -26.17
C ALA A 64 12.32 -0.79 -24.91
N ILE A 65 13.18 -1.47 -24.15
CA ILE A 65 12.86 -2.01 -22.82
C ILE A 65 13.78 -1.30 -21.82
N SER A 66 13.18 -0.61 -20.86
CA SER A 66 13.88 -0.13 -19.67
C SER A 66 13.70 -1.10 -18.51
N ASN A 67 14.34 -0.82 -17.37
CA ASN A 67 14.05 -1.49 -16.10
C ASN A 67 12.64 -1.17 -15.53
N TYR A 68 11.83 -0.34 -16.20
CA TYR A 68 10.48 0.02 -15.76
C TYR A 68 9.38 -0.34 -16.77
N ARG A 69 9.61 -0.05 -18.06
CA ARG A 69 8.57 -0.10 -19.09
C ARG A 69 9.09 -0.58 -20.44
N LEU A 70 8.17 -1.17 -21.19
CA LEU A 70 8.27 -1.33 -22.64
C LEU A 70 7.78 -0.05 -23.31
N HIS A 71 8.57 0.48 -24.23
CA HIS A 71 8.23 1.63 -25.04
C HIS A 71 8.32 1.30 -26.52
N ILE A 72 7.27 1.59 -27.28
CA ILE A 72 7.22 1.43 -28.74
C ILE A 72 6.82 2.77 -29.35
N LYS A 73 7.76 3.40 -30.05
CA LYS A 73 7.57 4.68 -30.74
C LYS A 73 7.33 4.43 -32.22
N PHE A 74 6.09 4.60 -32.66
CA PHE A 74 5.76 4.75 -34.07
C PHE A 74 5.93 6.21 -34.50
N LYS A 75 5.83 6.47 -35.80
CA LYS A 75 5.87 7.82 -36.37
C LYS A 75 4.94 8.80 -35.62
N ASP A 76 3.64 8.45 -35.57
CA ASP A 76 2.59 9.35 -35.06
C ASP A 76 1.99 8.90 -33.71
N SER A 77 2.44 7.77 -33.15
CA SER A 77 1.91 7.23 -31.90
C SER A 77 2.98 6.64 -31.00
N VAL A 78 2.63 6.46 -29.74
CA VAL A 78 3.50 5.88 -28.70
C VAL A 78 2.69 4.86 -27.91
N ILE A 79 3.32 3.72 -27.64
CA ILE A 79 2.85 2.73 -26.69
C ILE A 79 3.85 2.70 -25.54
N ASN A 80 3.34 2.86 -24.32
CA ASN A 80 4.12 2.81 -23.08
C ASN A 80 3.42 1.85 -22.10
N VAL A 81 4.07 0.73 -21.80
CA VAL A 81 3.52 -0.32 -20.94
C VAL A 81 4.51 -0.61 -19.82
N PRO A 82 4.17 -0.35 -18.54
CA PRO A 82 4.99 -0.79 -17.42
C PRO A 82 5.21 -2.31 -17.48
N LEU A 83 6.44 -2.77 -17.24
CA LEU A 83 6.78 -4.19 -17.35
C LEU A 83 5.90 -5.06 -16.45
N MET A 84 5.59 -4.57 -15.24
CA MET A 84 4.74 -5.29 -14.29
C MET A 84 3.25 -5.32 -14.67
N LEU A 85 2.83 -4.55 -15.69
CA LEU A 85 1.49 -4.62 -16.28
C LEU A 85 1.38 -5.73 -17.33
N ILE A 86 2.50 -6.16 -17.91
CA ILE A 86 2.53 -7.26 -18.87
C ILE A 86 2.30 -8.57 -18.11
N GLU A 87 1.38 -9.38 -18.60
CA GLU A 87 1.04 -10.69 -18.07
C GLU A 87 1.83 -11.78 -18.77
N SER A 88 1.86 -11.75 -20.11
CA SER A 88 2.59 -12.72 -20.92
C SER A 88 2.96 -12.13 -22.29
N VAL A 89 3.94 -12.75 -22.93
CA VAL A 89 4.40 -12.38 -24.26
C VAL A 89 4.56 -13.64 -25.09
N GLU A 90 3.96 -13.63 -26.28
CA GLU A 90 3.99 -14.74 -27.21
C GLU A 90 4.47 -14.27 -28.58
N SER A 91 5.14 -15.15 -29.32
CA SER A 91 5.34 -14.95 -30.76
C SER A 91 4.21 -15.63 -31.52
N ARG A 92 3.58 -14.86 -32.42
CA ARG A 92 2.57 -15.33 -33.39
C ARG A 92 3.12 -15.10 -34.80
N ASP A 93 2.74 -15.99 -35.71
CA ASP A 93 3.06 -15.91 -37.15
C ASP A 93 4.56 -15.67 -37.48
N MET A 94 5.46 -16.15 -36.61
CA MET A 94 6.93 -16.01 -36.66
C MET A 94 7.48 -14.57 -36.52
N PHE A 95 6.76 -13.55 -36.97
CA PHE A 95 7.28 -12.17 -37.07
C PHE A 95 6.57 -11.18 -36.14
N GLN A 96 5.58 -11.64 -35.37
CA GLN A 96 4.77 -10.76 -34.54
C GLN A 96 4.89 -11.14 -33.06
N LEU A 97 5.13 -10.14 -32.20
CA LEU A 97 4.95 -10.26 -30.77
C LEU A 97 3.53 -9.86 -30.37
N HIS A 98 2.90 -10.69 -29.55
CA HIS A 98 1.67 -10.40 -28.83
C HIS A 98 2.02 -10.22 -27.35
N ILE A 99 1.78 -9.02 -26.83
CA ILE A 99 2.05 -8.63 -25.46
C ILE A 99 0.70 -8.46 -24.77
N ILE A 100 0.36 -9.42 -23.92
CA ILE A 100 -0.92 -9.48 -23.22
C ILE A 100 -0.75 -8.79 -21.87
N CYS A 101 -1.60 -7.82 -21.58
CA CYS A 101 -1.52 -6.99 -20.38
C CYS A 101 -2.65 -7.33 -19.41
N LYS A 102 -2.39 -7.16 -18.11
CA LYS A 102 -3.35 -7.43 -17.02
C LYS A 102 -4.58 -6.53 -17.05
N ASP A 103 -4.54 -5.43 -17.81
CA ASP A 103 -5.67 -4.54 -18.05
C ASP A 103 -6.50 -4.94 -19.29
N SER A 104 -6.39 -6.20 -19.71
CA SER A 104 -7.10 -6.79 -20.85
C SER A 104 -6.76 -6.16 -22.22
N LYS A 105 -5.65 -5.42 -22.31
CA LYS A 105 -5.13 -4.91 -23.59
C LYS A 105 -4.13 -5.89 -24.19
N VAL A 106 -4.09 -5.92 -25.52
CA VAL A 106 -3.08 -6.66 -26.28
C VAL A 106 -2.32 -5.67 -27.16
N VAL A 107 -1.02 -5.55 -26.93
CA VAL A 107 -0.11 -4.79 -27.78
C VAL A 107 0.53 -5.73 -28.79
N ARG A 108 0.54 -5.34 -30.07
CA ARG A 108 1.15 -6.13 -31.15
C ARG A 108 2.29 -5.35 -31.78
N CYS A 109 3.38 -6.05 -32.07
CA CYS A 109 4.58 -5.48 -32.65
C CYS A 109 5.14 -6.44 -33.71
N HIS A 110 5.49 -5.94 -34.91
CA HIS A 110 6.03 -6.75 -36.00
C HIS A 110 7.52 -6.51 -36.18
N PHE A 111 8.24 -7.55 -36.59
CA PHE A 111 9.67 -7.52 -36.85
C PHE A 111 9.99 -8.03 -38.24
N SER A 112 11.00 -7.42 -38.85
CA SER A 112 11.44 -7.75 -40.20
C SER A 112 11.97 -9.18 -40.36
N THR A 113 12.40 -9.81 -39.25
CA THR A 113 12.94 -11.18 -39.26
C THR A 113 12.47 -12.00 -38.06
N PHE A 114 12.35 -13.31 -38.26
CA PHE A 114 12.03 -14.27 -37.19
C PHE A 114 13.07 -14.20 -36.06
N LYS A 115 14.35 -14.04 -36.41
CA LYS A 115 15.45 -13.92 -35.45
C LYS A 115 15.27 -12.72 -34.53
N GLN A 116 14.92 -11.55 -35.06
CA GLN A 116 14.64 -10.36 -34.25
C GLN A 116 13.42 -10.58 -33.35
N CYS A 117 12.32 -11.11 -33.90
CA CYS A 117 11.11 -11.42 -33.12
C CYS A 117 11.42 -12.33 -31.93
N GLN A 118 12.18 -13.42 -32.14
CA GLN A 118 12.57 -14.35 -31.08
C GLN A 118 13.52 -13.72 -30.05
N GLU A 119 14.43 -12.86 -30.48
CA GLU A 119 15.33 -12.15 -29.57
C GLU A 119 14.56 -11.17 -28.67
N TRP A 120 13.64 -10.39 -29.24
CA TRP A 120 12.78 -9.49 -28.45
C TRP A 120 11.78 -10.25 -27.57
N LEU A 121 11.27 -11.40 -28.02
CA LEU A 121 10.49 -12.32 -27.19
C LEU A 121 11.28 -12.72 -25.94
N LYS A 122 12.54 -13.13 -26.13
CA LYS A 122 13.43 -13.57 -25.04
C LYS A 122 13.76 -12.42 -24.07
N ARG A 123 14.10 -11.23 -24.60
CA ARG A 123 14.39 -10.04 -23.80
C ARG A 123 13.18 -9.62 -22.97
N LEU A 124 12.00 -9.58 -23.56
CA LEU A 124 10.80 -9.15 -22.86
C LEU A 124 10.36 -10.19 -21.82
N ASN A 125 10.40 -11.49 -22.13
CA ASN A 125 10.16 -12.55 -21.13
C ASN A 125 11.11 -12.47 -19.93
N ARG A 126 12.39 -12.12 -20.17
CA ARG A 126 13.35 -11.88 -19.09
C ARG A 126 12.99 -10.64 -18.27
N ALA A 127 12.57 -9.56 -18.93
CA ALA A 127 12.25 -8.29 -18.28
C ALA A 127 10.96 -8.35 -17.43
N ILE A 128 10.01 -9.22 -17.78
CA ILE A 128 8.74 -9.40 -17.04
C ILE A 128 8.81 -10.56 -16.04
N ALA A 129 9.97 -11.21 -15.90
CA ALA A 129 10.15 -12.30 -14.95
C ALA A 129 9.79 -11.84 -13.53
N HIS A 130 9.28 -12.76 -12.71
CA HIS A 130 8.90 -12.43 -11.34
C HIS A 130 10.12 -11.86 -10.58
N PRO A 131 10.00 -10.69 -9.95
CA PRO A 131 11.06 -10.12 -9.12
C PRO A 131 11.50 -11.13 -8.05
N GLY A 132 12.81 -11.43 -8.00
CA GLY A 132 13.34 -12.39 -7.04
C GLY A 132 13.48 -11.79 -5.64
N ARG A 133 13.64 -10.47 -5.57
CA ARG A 133 13.72 -9.68 -4.34
C ARG A 133 12.91 -8.40 -4.46
N LEU A 134 12.67 -7.74 -3.34
CA LEU A 134 11.91 -6.49 -3.32
C LEU A 134 12.65 -5.38 -4.08
N GLU A 135 13.98 -5.35 -3.97
CA GLU A 135 14.90 -4.40 -4.60
C GLU A 135 14.85 -4.45 -6.14
N ASP A 136 14.39 -5.56 -6.71
CA ASP A 136 14.21 -5.69 -8.16
C ASP A 136 12.99 -4.89 -8.67
N LEU A 137 12.12 -4.39 -7.78
CA LEU A 137 11.00 -3.52 -8.16
C LEU A 137 11.48 -2.11 -8.44
N PHE A 138 11.09 -1.57 -9.60
CA PHE A 138 11.43 -0.22 -10.02
C PHE A 138 11.05 0.87 -8.98
N ALA A 139 10.01 0.65 -8.18
CA ALA A 139 9.58 1.62 -7.16
C ALA A 139 10.70 1.98 -6.17
N LEU A 140 11.58 1.03 -5.82
CA LEU A 140 12.69 1.28 -4.89
C LEU A 140 13.85 2.02 -5.56
N ALA A 141 14.19 1.65 -6.80
CA ALA A 141 15.16 2.40 -7.60
C ALA A 141 14.68 3.85 -7.78
N TYR A 142 13.45 4.05 -8.22
CA TYR A 142 12.85 5.37 -8.39
C TYR A 142 12.91 6.20 -7.11
N HIS A 143 12.56 5.61 -5.96
CA HIS A 143 12.62 6.29 -4.66
C HIS A 143 14.04 6.71 -4.29
N ALA A 144 15.01 5.80 -4.39
CA ALA A 144 16.40 6.07 -4.04
C ALA A 144 17.01 7.16 -4.94
N TRP A 145 16.76 7.10 -6.25
CA TRP A 145 17.27 8.08 -7.21
C TRP A 145 16.62 9.46 -7.03
N CYS A 146 15.32 9.53 -6.71
CA CYS A 146 14.67 10.81 -6.36
C CYS A 146 15.20 11.43 -5.06
N LEU A 147 15.66 10.62 -4.09
CA LEU A 147 16.26 11.13 -2.84
C LEU A 147 17.73 11.52 -2.98
N GLY A 148 18.44 10.92 -3.94
CA GLY A 148 19.87 11.11 -4.16
C GLY A 148 20.24 12.25 -5.13
N SER A 149 19.28 12.88 -5.81
CA SER A 149 19.57 14.06 -6.63
C SER A 149 19.82 15.28 -5.73
N ASN A 150 21.03 15.84 -5.80
CA ASN A 150 21.42 17.10 -5.17
C ASN A 150 21.09 18.31 -6.05
N THR A 151 20.06 18.23 -6.89
CA THR A 151 19.72 19.31 -7.81
C THR A 151 18.88 20.37 -7.09
N ASP A 152 19.31 21.63 -7.19
CA ASP A 152 18.61 22.83 -6.70
C ASP A 152 17.26 23.07 -7.41
N ASP A 153 16.96 22.30 -8.45
CA ASP A 153 15.62 22.21 -9.01
C ASP A 153 14.73 21.47 -8.03
N GLU A 154 13.62 22.08 -7.62
CA GLU A 154 12.52 21.38 -6.95
C GLU A 154 12.03 20.25 -7.87
N ASP A 155 12.70 19.09 -7.79
CA ASP A 155 12.41 17.93 -8.59
C ASP A 155 10.97 17.55 -8.32
N GLN A 156 10.15 17.62 -9.38
CA GLN A 156 8.69 17.50 -9.35
C GLN A 156 8.17 16.25 -8.65
N HIS A 157 9.02 15.29 -8.28
CA HIS A 157 8.64 14.02 -7.69
C HIS A 157 9.17 13.77 -6.27
N LEU A 158 10.02 14.63 -5.69
CA LEU A 158 10.51 14.43 -4.32
C LEU A 158 9.36 14.38 -3.30
N HIS A 159 8.30 15.15 -3.55
CA HIS A 159 7.08 15.15 -2.75
C HIS A 159 6.33 13.81 -2.77
N LEU A 160 6.51 12.98 -3.81
CA LEU A 160 5.93 11.63 -3.89
C LEU A 160 6.72 10.63 -3.04
N CYS A 161 8.02 10.87 -2.84
CA CYS A 161 8.92 10.00 -2.08
C CYS A 161 8.84 10.20 -0.56
N ARG A 162 8.14 11.26 -0.12
CA ARG A 162 7.87 11.54 1.29
C ARG A 162 6.39 11.34 1.56
N PRO A 163 5.99 10.46 2.50
CA PRO A 163 4.58 10.33 2.86
C PRO A 163 4.11 11.68 3.40
N GLY A 164 3.13 12.30 2.74
CA GLY A 164 2.53 13.55 3.20
C GLY A 164 1.78 13.38 4.53
N ASP A 165 1.46 14.49 5.19
CA ASP A 165 0.74 14.45 6.49
C ASP A 165 -0.60 13.72 6.37
N HIS A 166 -1.24 13.79 5.21
CA HIS A 166 -2.48 13.06 4.93
C HIS A 166 -2.33 11.54 5.02
N VAL A 167 -1.12 11.00 4.82
CA VAL A 167 -0.81 9.58 5.01
C VAL A 167 -0.50 9.31 6.48
N ARG A 168 0.37 10.12 7.09
CA ARG A 168 0.84 9.93 8.47
C ARG A 168 -0.29 10.04 9.50
N GLN A 169 -1.23 10.96 9.25
CA GLN A 169 -2.35 11.26 10.15
C GLN A 169 -3.68 10.69 9.64
N ARG A 170 -3.66 9.81 8.62
CA ARG A 170 -4.86 9.30 7.94
C ARG A 170 -5.92 8.80 8.92
N LEU A 171 -5.53 7.97 9.88
CA LEU A 171 -6.49 7.42 10.85
C LEU A 171 -7.13 8.53 11.71
N GLN A 172 -6.33 9.45 12.25
CA GLN A 172 -6.83 10.54 13.10
C GLN A 172 -7.80 11.45 12.33
N MET A 173 -7.45 11.78 11.08
CA MET A 173 -8.32 12.56 10.21
C MET A 173 -9.61 11.81 9.88
N GLU A 174 -9.55 10.51 9.58
CA GLU A 174 -10.74 9.71 9.28
C GLU A 174 -11.65 9.51 10.50
N VAL A 175 -11.08 9.28 11.68
CA VAL A 175 -11.82 9.22 12.94
C VAL A 175 -12.55 10.55 13.21
N LYS A 176 -11.86 11.68 13.02
CA LYS A 176 -12.47 13.02 13.14
C LYS A 176 -13.55 13.24 12.06
N ARG A 177 -13.27 12.88 10.81
CA ARG A 177 -14.20 13.01 9.67
C ARG A 177 -15.47 12.20 9.89
N MET A 178 -15.39 11.03 10.53
CA MET A 178 -16.53 10.18 10.85
C MET A 178 -17.23 10.53 12.18
N GLY A 179 -16.65 11.45 12.97
CA GLY A 179 -17.25 11.98 14.19
C GLY A 179 -17.44 10.93 15.27
N PHE A 180 -16.42 10.10 15.53
CA PHE A 180 -16.42 9.16 16.65
C PHE A 180 -16.23 9.90 17.99
N ASP A 181 -17.00 9.51 19.01
CA ASP A 181 -16.73 9.90 20.40
C ASP A 181 -15.54 9.09 20.96
N MET A 182 -14.36 9.72 20.94
CA MET A 182 -13.11 9.12 21.42
C MET A 182 -12.93 9.23 22.95
N GLN A 183 -13.85 9.90 23.66
CA GLN A 183 -13.78 10.06 25.10
C GLN A 183 -14.60 9.00 25.82
N ASN A 184 -15.79 8.66 25.31
CA ASN A 184 -16.75 7.83 26.05
C ASN A 184 -17.10 6.50 25.39
N ALA A 185 -16.92 6.36 24.06
CA ALA A 185 -17.38 5.18 23.34
C ALA A 185 -16.24 4.41 22.67
N TRP A 186 -15.29 5.11 22.07
CA TRP A 186 -14.25 4.52 21.23
C TRP A 186 -12.85 4.87 21.70
N ARG A 187 -11.89 3.99 21.43
CA ARG A 187 -10.46 4.24 21.57
C ARG A 187 -9.69 3.70 20.38
N VAL A 188 -8.53 4.28 20.14
CA VAL A 188 -7.53 3.70 19.24
C VAL A 188 -6.58 2.85 20.07
N SER A 189 -6.54 1.55 19.78
CA SER A 189 -5.58 0.61 20.37
C SER A 189 -4.25 0.64 19.60
N ASP A 190 -3.17 0.57 20.37
CA ASP A 190 -1.78 0.49 19.90
C ASP A 190 -1.25 -0.95 19.91
N ILE A 191 -2.08 -1.93 20.26
CA ILE A 191 -1.69 -3.33 20.36
C ILE A 191 -1.01 -3.86 19.09
N ASN A 192 -1.42 -3.35 17.92
CA ASN A 192 -0.88 -3.77 16.64
C ASN A 192 0.20 -2.84 16.08
N LEU A 193 0.77 -1.92 16.88
CA LEU A 193 1.74 -0.91 16.41
C LEU A 193 2.95 -1.54 15.69
N LYS A 194 3.37 -2.73 16.16
CA LYS A 194 4.48 -3.52 15.59
C LYS A 194 3.98 -4.74 14.82
N TYR A 195 2.73 -4.75 14.38
CA TYR A 195 2.11 -5.84 13.60
C TYR A 195 2.11 -7.21 14.28
N LYS A 196 2.22 -7.23 15.63
CA LYS A 196 2.33 -8.46 16.43
C LYS A 196 1.00 -9.20 16.62
N LEU A 197 -0.10 -8.45 16.78
CA LEU A 197 -1.43 -9.06 16.92
C LEU A 197 -1.87 -9.64 15.57
N CYS A 198 -1.84 -8.82 14.51
CA CYS A 198 -2.20 -9.22 13.15
C CYS A 198 -1.32 -8.50 12.11
N SER A 199 -0.51 -9.28 11.39
CA SER A 199 0.45 -8.76 10.40
C SER A 199 -0.19 -8.08 9.19
N SER A 200 -1.46 -8.36 8.93
CA SER A 200 -2.21 -7.82 7.78
C SER A 200 -3.17 -6.69 8.14
N TYR A 201 -3.25 -6.32 9.42
CA TYR A 201 -4.02 -5.17 9.90
C TYR A 201 -3.15 -3.91 9.99
N PRO A 202 -3.76 -2.71 9.98
CA PRO A 202 -3.03 -1.49 10.24
C PRO A 202 -2.48 -1.46 11.67
N GLN A 203 -1.53 -0.56 11.91
CA GLN A 203 -0.86 -0.41 13.21
C GLN A 203 -1.79 -0.02 14.36
N LYS A 204 -2.88 0.68 14.04
CA LYS A 204 -3.79 1.31 14.99
C LYS A 204 -5.20 0.80 14.73
N LEU A 205 -5.88 0.34 15.77
CA LEU A 205 -7.20 -0.33 15.64
C LEU A 205 -8.26 0.43 16.43
N LEU A 206 -9.41 0.74 15.82
CA LEU A 206 -10.52 1.42 16.48
C LEU A 206 -11.46 0.40 17.12
N VAL A 207 -11.59 0.47 18.45
CA VAL A 207 -12.36 -0.48 19.28
C VAL A 207 -13.12 0.27 20.39
N PRO A 208 -14.09 -0.36 21.07
CA PRO A 208 -14.78 0.27 22.20
C PRO A 208 -13.82 0.64 23.35
N VAL A 209 -14.06 1.77 24.02
CA VAL A 209 -13.13 2.36 25.00
C VAL A 209 -12.82 1.46 26.20
N TRP A 210 -13.77 0.61 26.61
CA TRP A 210 -13.62 -0.30 27.76
C TRP A 210 -13.02 -1.66 27.40
N ILE A 211 -12.90 -2.00 26.11
CA ILE A 211 -12.22 -3.23 25.71
C ILE A 211 -10.73 -3.03 25.92
N THR A 212 -10.05 -3.97 26.56
CA THR A 212 -8.63 -3.96 26.88
C THR A 212 -7.81 -4.68 25.80
N ASP A 213 -6.52 -4.37 25.70
CA ASP A 213 -5.64 -5.03 24.73
C ASP A 213 -5.47 -6.54 25.03
N LYS A 214 -5.56 -6.96 26.30
CA LYS A 214 -5.54 -8.39 26.68
C LYS A 214 -6.75 -9.15 26.14
N GLU A 215 -7.94 -8.54 26.16
CA GLU A 215 -9.13 -9.13 25.55
C GLU A 215 -8.92 -9.24 24.03
N LEU A 216 -8.39 -8.20 23.38
CA LEU A 216 -8.07 -8.24 21.94
C LEU A 216 -7.09 -9.35 21.56
N GLU A 217 -6.09 -9.66 22.39
CA GLU A 217 -5.18 -10.80 22.19
C GLU A 217 -5.94 -12.14 22.22
N SER A 218 -6.85 -12.31 23.17
CA SER A 218 -7.70 -13.51 23.27
C SER A 218 -8.62 -13.67 22.05
N VAL A 219 -9.21 -12.57 21.58
CA VAL A 219 -10.00 -12.58 20.34
C VAL A 219 -9.12 -12.89 19.14
N GLY A 220 -7.88 -12.37 19.12
CA GLY A 220 -6.90 -12.61 18.08
C GLY A 220 -6.66 -14.10 17.86
N SER A 221 -6.42 -14.86 18.92
CA SER A 221 -6.18 -16.31 18.80
C SER A 221 -7.40 -17.13 18.37
N PHE A 222 -8.60 -16.57 18.38
CA PHE A 222 -9.84 -17.22 17.93
C PHE A 222 -10.24 -16.85 16.49
N ARG A 223 -9.67 -15.79 15.92
CA ARG A 223 -10.03 -15.30 14.59
C ARG A 223 -8.97 -15.72 13.57
N SER A 224 -9.40 -16.18 12.40
CA SER A 224 -8.44 -16.63 11.39
C SER A 224 -7.45 -15.53 11.00
N SER A 225 -6.15 -15.84 10.99
CA SER A 225 -5.07 -14.86 10.80
C SER A 225 -5.08 -13.69 11.80
N ASN A 226 -5.69 -13.88 12.97
CA ASN A 226 -5.86 -12.91 14.05
C ASN A 226 -6.58 -11.61 13.65
N ARG A 227 -7.42 -11.65 12.62
CA ARG A 227 -8.17 -10.47 12.14
C ARG A 227 -9.42 -10.24 12.97
N ILE A 228 -9.22 -9.67 14.16
CA ILE A 228 -10.28 -9.34 15.12
C ILE A 228 -11.31 -8.34 14.55
N PRO A 229 -12.54 -8.30 15.09
CA PRO A 229 -13.52 -7.26 14.80
C PRO A 229 -12.98 -5.85 15.11
N VAL A 230 -12.84 -5.02 14.07
CA VAL A 230 -12.43 -3.61 14.19
C VAL A 230 -13.36 -2.72 13.40
N VAL A 231 -13.67 -1.55 13.94
CA VAL A 231 -14.56 -0.58 13.28
C VAL A 231 -13.81 0.17 12.18
N VAL A 232 -14.42 0.27 11.00
CA VAL A 232 -13.86 0.94 9.82
C VAL A 232 -14.71 2.07 9.29
N TYR A 233 -15.97 2.14 9.69
CA TYR A 233 -16.89 3.19 9.28
C TYR A 233 -17.92 3.48 10.36
N ARG A 234 -18.34 4.75 10.43
CA ARG A 234 -19.49 5.20 11.23
C ARG A 234 -20.39 6.10 10.38
N HIS A 235 -21.68 5.83 10.42
CA HIS A 235 -22.69 6.68 9.80
C HIS A 235 -23.05 7.83 10.74
N GLN A 236 -22.66 9.04 10.38
CA GLN A 236 -22.72 10.21 11.27
C GLN A 236 -24.11 10.58 11.79
N ARG A 237 -25.19 10.25 11.06
CA ARG A 237 -26.55 10.67 11.44
C ARG A 237 -27.21 9.75 12.47
N ASN A 238 -26.90 8.46 12.45
CA ASN A 238 -27.53 7.48 13.34
C ASN A 238 -26.53 6.76 14.27
N GLY A 239 -25.22 6.94 14.08
CA GLY A 239 -24.19 6.33 14.93
C GLY A 239 -23.91 4.84 14.61
N ALA A 240 -24.58 4.27 13.61
CA ALA A 240 -24.34 2.88 13.21
C ALA A 240 -22.92 2.72 12.65
N VAL A 241 -22.27 1.59 12.94
CA VAL A 241 -20.91 1.31 12.49
C VAL A 241 -20.83 0.09 11.59
N ILE A 242 -19.79 0.05 10.76
CA ILE A 242 -19.38 -1.15 10.04
C ILE A 242 -18.08 -1.63 10.69
N ALA A 243 -18.07 -2.87 11.17
CA ALA A 243 -16.88 -3.56 11.62
C ALA A 243 -16.49 -4.65 10.61
N ARG A 244 -15.19 -4.94 10.51
CA ARG A 244 -14.65 -6.03 9.69
C ARG A 244 -13.78 -6.97 10.52
N CYS A 245 -13.79 -8.24 10.16
CA CYS A 245 -13.00 -9.31 10.77
C CYS A 245 -12.81 -10.47 9.78
N SER A 246 -11.99 -11.46 10.14
CA SER A 246 -12.03 -12.78 9.52
C SER A 246 -13.07 -13.67 10.18
N GLN A 247 -13.30 -14.85 9.58
CA GLN A 247 -14.13 -15.88 10.19
C GLN A 247 -13.57 -16.32 11.56
N PRO A 248 -14.44 -16.66 12.53
CA PRO A 248 -14.03 -17.31 13.76
C PRO A 248 -13.51 -18.73 13.47
N GLU A 249 -12.49 -19.18 14.20
CA GLU A 249 -11.94 -20.53 14.12
C GLU A 249 -12.75 -21.48 15.00
N ILE A 250 -14.02 -21.65 14.63
CA ILE A 250 -14.92 -22.62 15.25
C ILE A 250 -14.44 -24.00 14.82
N SER A 251 -13.70 -24.67 15.70
CA SER A 251 -13.33 -26.08 15.48
C SER A 251 -14.57 -26.97 15.45
N TRP A 252 -14.45 -28.19 14.91
CA TRP A 252 -15.54 -29.18 14.80
C TRP A 252 -16.34 -29.45 16.09
N TRP A 253 -15.77 -29.12 17.25
CA TRP A 253 -16.40 -29.26 18.57
C TRP A 253 -17.24 -28.05 19.01
N GLY A 254 -17.40 -27.02 18.17
CA GLY A 254 -18.22 -25.84 18.48
C GLY A 254 -17.61 -24.92 19.53
N TRP A 255 -16.28 -24.78 19.54
CA TRP A 255 -15.60 -23.89 20.50
C TRP A 255 -16.06 -22.43 20.33
N ARG A 256 -16.31 -21.79 21.45
CA ARG A 256 -16.72 -20.38 21.56
C ARG A 256 -15.66 -19.62 22.33
N ASN A 257 -15.51 -18.34 22.02
CA ASN A 257 -14.62 -17.44 22.75
C ASN A 257 -15.46 -16.32 23.37
N THR A 258 -15.47 -16.27 24.71
CA THR A 258 -16.26 -15.29 25.46
C THR A 258 -15.82 -13.85 25.18
N GLU A 259 -14.52 -13.63 24.96
CA GLU A 259 -13.97 -12.32 24.64
C GLU A 259 -14.36 -11.86 23.22
N ASP A 260 -14.50 -12.80 22.27
CA ASP A 260 -14.97 -12.49 20.91
C ASP A 260 -16.44 -12.07 20.95
N GLU A 261 -17.28 -12.83 21.64
CA GLU A 261 -18.69 -12.51 21.85
C GLU A 261 -18.86 -11.17 22.58
N TYR A 262 -18.03 -10.94 23.60
CA TYR A 262 -18.02 -9.71 24.37
C TYR A 262 -17.56 -8.51 23.54
N LEU A 263 -16.55 -8.66 22.68
CA LEU A 263 -16.11 -7.60 21.77
C LEU A 263 -17.21 -7.25 20.76
N VAL A 264 -17.83 -8.25 20.12
CA VAL A 264 -18.92 -8.03 19.15
C VAL A 264 -20.08 -7.29 19.81
N THR A 265 -20.49 -7.71 21.01
CA THR A 265 -21.56 -7.06 21.78
C THR A 265 -21.15 -5.65 22.22
N SER A 266 -19.88 -5.45 22.58
CA SER A 266 -19.34 -4.15 22.97
C SER A 266 -19.31 -3.15 21.82
N ILE A 267 -19.08 -3.59 20.58
CA ILE A 267 -19.20 -2.72 19.40
C ILE A 267 -20.63 -2.21 19.26
N ALA A 268 -21.64 -3.09 19.42
CA ALA A 268 -23.05 -2.67 19.39
C ALA A 268 -23.38 -1.69 20.53
N LYS A 269 -22.88 -1.96 21.74
CA LYS A 269 -23.05 -1.06 22.90
C LYS A 269 -22.38 0.31 22.67
N ALA A 270 -21.20 0.35 22.07
CA ALA A 270 -20.52 1.61 21.73
C ALA A 270 -21.33 2.45 20.73
N CYS A 271 -22.02 1.84 19.78
CA CYS A 271 -22.94 2.55 18.87
C CYS A 271 -24.10 3.22 19.62
N LEU A 272 -24.65 2.56 20.65
CA LEU A 272 -25.71 3.12 21.48
C LEU A 272 -25.23 4.29 22.35
N MET A 273 -23.96 4.25 22.76
CA MET A 273 -23.33 5.31 23.57
C MET A 273 -22.85 6.51 22.74
N ASP A 274 -22.60 6.32 21.45
CA ASP A 274 -22.20 7.36 20.51
C ASP A 274 -23.26 7.53 19.39
N PRO A 275 -24.47 7.99 19.73
CA PRO A 275 -25.52 8.19 18.76
C PRO A 275 -25.12 9.28 17.76
N GLY A 276 -25.55 9.13 16.50
CA GLY A 276 -25.30 10.13 15.48
C GLY A 276 -25.94 11.48 15.80
N ALA A 277 -25.49 12.52 15.11
CA ALA A 277 -26.09 13.85 15.21
C ALA A 277 -27.53 13.78 14.70
N ARG A 278 -28.50 13.77 15.63
CA ARG A 278 -29.91 13.90 15.28
C ARG A 278 -30.06 15.22 14.54
N PHE A 279 -30.66 15.21 13.35
CA PHE A 279 -31.20 16.44 12.78
C PHE A 279 -32.24 16.94 13.79
N THR A 280 -31.93 18.01 14.52
CA THR A 280 -32.95 18.87 15.10
C THR A 280 -33.62 19.58 13.93
N CYS A 281 -34.58 18.91 13.29
CA CYS A 281 -35.59 19.64 12.55
C CYS A 281 -36.25 20.60 13.56
N GLY A 282 -36.19 21.90 13.27
CA GLY A 282 -36.78 22.94 14.11
C GLY A 282 -38.30 22.89 14.11
N ALA A 283 -38.89 21.83 14.65
CA ALA A 283 -40.30 21.78 15.01
C ALA A 283 -40.41 22.07 16.52
N PRO A 284 -41.23 23.05 16.94
CA PRO A 284 -41.40 23.35 18.34
C PRO A 284 -42.08 22.18 19.04
N ALA A 285 -41.77 22.02 20.33
CA ALA A 285 -42.25 20.98 21.21
C ALA A 285 -43.73 20.61 21.00
N CYS A 286 -43.98 19.35 20.71
CA CYS A 286 -45.21 18.68 21.14
C CYS A 286 -44.81 17.65 22.19
N SER A 287 -44.78 18.12 23.43
CA SER A 287 -44.94 17.27 24.60
C SER A 287 -46.32 16.61 24.53
N GLN A 288 -46.36 15.31 24.26
CA GLN A 288 -47.46 14.45 24.70
C GLN A 288 -46.89 13.22 25.40
N PRO A 289 -47.39 12.88 26.60
CA PRO A 289 -46.97 11.67 27.29
C PRO A 289 -47.56 10.48 26.53
N ARG A 290 -46.71 9.60 25.98
CA ARG A 290 -47.17 8.32 25.46
C ARG A 290 -47.59 7.45 26.65
N GLY A 291 -48.89 7.23 26.76
CA GLY A 291 -49.51 6.32 27.69
C GLY A 291 -49.11 4.86 27.45
N GLU A 292 -49.27 4.08 28.50
CA GLU A 292 -49.09 2.63 28.54
C GLU A 292 -50.04 1.91 27.58
N GLY A 293 -49.49 0.99 26.79
CA GLY A 293 -50.19 0.02 25.95
C GLY A 293 -49.17 -0.90 25.28
N PRO A 294 -49.30 -2.24 25.37
CA PRO A 294 -48.27 -3.15 24.92
C PRO A 294 -48.50 -3.53 23.45
N ASP A 295 -47.59 -3.11 22.56
CA ASP A 295 -47.52 -3.67 21.21
C ASP A 295 -46.30 -4.57 21.09
N SER A 296 -46.60 -5.85 21.16
CA SER A 296 -45.74 -7.00 20.87
C SER A 296 -45.66 -7.24 19.35
N SER A 297 -44.47 -7.03 18.77
CA SER A 297 -43.93 -7.60 17.50
C SER A 297 -42.76 -6.69 17.11
N ASP A 298 -41.48 -7.06 17.14
CA ASP A 298 -40.84 -8.28 16.65
C ASP A 298 -39.69 -8.68 17.57
N SER A 299 -39.87 -9.81 18.24
CA SER A 299 -38.82 -10.52 18.96
C SER A 299 -38.36 -11.71 18.13
N ASP A 300 -37.89 -11.51 16.89
CA ASP A 300 -37.26 -12.60 16.15
C ASP A 300 -36.36 -12.11 15.01
N PHE A 301 -35.11 -11.81 15.36
CA PHE A 301 -34.03 -11.79 14.37
C PHE A 301 -32.79 -12.41 15.00
N GLY A 302 -32.53 -13.67 14.62
CA GLY A 302 -31.18 -14.22 14.55
C GLY A 302 -30.71 -15.10 15.70
N LYS A 303 -31.54 -16.01 16.20
CA LYS A 303 -31.04 -17.34 16.57
C LYS A 303 -31.19 -18.21 15.34
N ASP A 304 -30.12 -18.33 14.56
CA ASP A 304 -29.84 -19.41 13.59
C ASP A 304 -28.88 -18.87 12.52
N VAL A 305 -27.61 -18.76 12.89
CA VAL A 305 -26.49 -19.18 12.03
C VAL A 305 -25.39 -19.64 13.00
N ILE A 306 -25.30 -20.96 13.20
CA ILE A 306 -24.10 -21.63 13.73
C ILE A 306 -23.23 -21.94 12.53
#